data_AF-M2YJJ8-F1
#
_entry.id   AF-M2YJJ8-F1
#
_cell.length_a   1.000
_cell.length_b   1.000
_cell.length_c   1.000
_cell.angle_alpha   90.00
_cell.angle_beta   90.00
_cell.angle_gamma   90.00
#
_symmetry.space_group_name_H-M   'P 1'
#
loop_
_entity.id
_entity.type
_entity.pdbx_description
1 polymer ?
#
loop_
_entity_poly.entity_id
_entity_poly.type
_entity_poly.pdbx_seq_one_letter_code
_entity_poly.pdbx_strand_id
1 'polypeptide(L)'
;MSGARARGRPRVFACCGPEPRSAVRDATNEVLCPNTNKHNPQKYHKSCLRQNDGIDPDTQQWQCGICNADEKLRAEDALKQTAAKQRLAQVPTSKVEDKDDYPPFKRILLERTGAQEEMQGITRMISWHTAHFLRNVMDEGEKLDDWINGLRQVADDDIRWVRAAAAAATQPYDGSASGNPYWTAAKEGYSGLLERLWDDVRQHPSQTTILTDFDLFAVEGYEILAAMKWELLLAICGGSFTLRALFNEELGKALADNMLLSVKCPCIYMFEIIDSLGRPMTLQDLENFYDTADVYGKPDPNNPAHTTLAIGVDEADGKELTAPEKLMRGSTSIPGGTNERRFLENAHQRSTLRDLLNKLKPEIQRLRVVLRSHDRVPWVFREAGYTDDGPTRIIQQTTDTLANALMSLFDSIGAYLGGQYRIHGQVVYVCSRKTHASLGEMVMSLLGQTYDGTGKGFNNHAAGSQLKSLKNYDGQTFWDERTLALLQRSDFGSNMAAEDQRLQARLNRENSVALAERELKIEKIAALQLNQDLREQLSEELADLGL
;
A
#
# COMPACT_ATOMS: atom_id res chain seq x y z
N MET A 1 31.99 -7.28 66.24
CA MET A 1 32.44 -8.46 65.46
C MET A 1 31.99 -8.27 64.04
N SER A 2 32.97 -8.23 63.14
CA SER A 2 32.94 -7.86 61.73
C SER A 2 32.52 -9.03 60.83
N GLY A 3 32.04 -8.71 59.61
CA GLY A 3 31.83 -9.74 58.58
C GLY A 3 31.21 -9.23 57.27
N ALA A 4 31.90 -8.36 56.55
CA ALA A 4 31.59 -7.99 55.16
C ALA A 4 32.02 -9.09 54.17
N ARG A 5 31.33 -9.22 53.02
CA ARG A 5 31.89 -9.79 51.79
C ARG A 5 31.39 -9.03 50.55
N ALA A 6 32.27 -8.18 50.02
CA ALA A 6 32.28 -7.74 48.63
C ALA A 6 33.06 -8.76 47.78
N ARG A 7 32.66 -8.97 46.52
CA ARG A 7 33.46 -9.67 45.50
C ARG A 7 33.82 -8.68 44.39
N GLY A 8 35.10 -8.37 44.30
CA GLY A 8 35.70 -7.66 43.16
C GLY A 8 36.02 -8.62 42.01
N ARG A 9 36.05 -8.08 40.80
CA ARG A 9 36.73 -8.66 39.63
C ARG A 9 37.89 -7.74 39.24
N PRO A 10 39.07 -8.27 38.86
CA PRO A 10 40.21 -7.45 38.48
C PRO A 10 40.14 -7.06 36.99
N ARG A 11 40.51 -5.81 36.69
CA ARG A 11 40.97 -5.38 35.36
C ARG A 11 42.50 -5.42 35.37
N VAL A 12 43.08 -6.11 34.40
CA VAL A 12 44.52 -6.13 34.14
C VAL A 12 44.82 -5.28 32.90
N PHE A 13 45.99 -4.65 32.98
CA PHE A 13 46.57 -3.57 32.18
C PHE A 13 46.70 -3.81 30.68
N ALA A 14 46.62 -2.70 29.94
CA ALA A 14 47.23 -2.49 28.64
C ALA A 14 48.60 -1.82 28.81
N CYS A 15 49.60 -2.21 28.00
CA CYS A 15 50.78 -1.41 27.67
C CYS A 15 51.49 -1.95 26.41
N CYS A 16 51.63 -1.06 25.42
CA CYS A 16 52.75 -0.79 24.51
C CYS A 16 53.48 -1.91 23.72
N GLY A 17 53.53 -1.71 22.40
CA GLY A 17 54.82 -1.58 21.69
C GLY A 17 55.10 -2.55 20.53
N PRO A 18 55.92 -2.15 19.54
CA PRO A 18 55.82 -2.59 18.14
C PRO A 18 56.99 -3.49 17.69
N GLU A 19 56.92 -3.90 16.40
CA GLU A 19 58.01 -4.25 15.46
C GLU A 19 58.00 -5.65 14.79
N PRO A 20 58.59 -5.76 13.57
CA PRO A 20 58.13 -6.62 12.49
C PRO A 20 59.02 -7.85 12.24
N ARG A 21 58.53 -8.79 11.43
CA ARG A 21 59.25 -9.61 10.42
C ARG A 21 58.46 -10.88 10.10
N SER A 22 58.20 -11.13 8.82
CA SER A 22 58.90 -12.17 8.04
C SER A 22 58.10 -12.54 6.79
N ALA A 23 58.82 -12.61 5.68
CA ALA A 23 58.33 -13.04 4.38
C ALA A 23 58.00 -14.54 4.41
N VAL A 24 56.82 -14.89 3.89
CA VAL A 24 56.54 -16.23 3.37
C VAL A 24 56.44 -16.08 1.86
N ARG A 25 57.32 -16.80 1.16
CA ARG A 25 57.25 -17.01 -0.28
C ARG A 25 55.99 -17.83 -0.55
N ASP A 26 55.14 -17.34 -1.45
CA ASP A 26 54.14 -18.17 -2.10
C ASP A 26 54.30 -18.08 -3.61
N ALA A 27 54.24 -19.25 -4.24
CA ALA A 27 54.55 -19.47 -5.64
C ALA A 27 53.28 -19.38 -6.47
N THR A 28 52.99 -18.21 -7.01
CA THR A 28 52.10 -18.06 -8.17
C THR A 28 52.61 -16.89 -9.03
N ASN A 29 53.02 -17.19 -10.26
CA ASN A 29 53.23 -16.17 -11.29
C ASN A 29 51.85 -15.66 -11.70
N GLU A 30 51.36 -14.62 -11.03
CA GLU A 30 50.20 -13.85 -11.46
C GLU A 30 50.63 -12.42 -11.79
N VAL A 31 50.48 -12.04 -13.06
CA VAL A 31 50.64 -10.66 -13.51
C VAL A 31 49.32 -9.93 -13.20
N LEU A 32 49.33 -9.07 -12.18
CA LEU A 32 48.18 -8.24 -11.83
C LEU A 32 48.07 -7.03 -12.78
N CYS A 33 46.88 -6.82 -13.32
CA CYS A 33 46.52 -5.66 -14.15
C CYS A 33 46.54 -4.37 -13.30
N PRO A 34 47.27 -3.31 -13.70
CA PRO A 34 47.43 -2.11 -12.88
C PRO A 34 46.27 -1.13 -13.11
N ASN A 35 45.03 -1.51 -12.80
CA ASN A 35 43.96 -0.52 -12.65
C ASN A 35 42.72 -1.03 -11.89
N THR A 36 42.81 -1.16 -10.56
CA THR A 36 41.60 -1.25 -9.72
C THR A 36 41.78 -0.47 -8.43
N ASN A 37 41.03 0.63 -8.32
CA ASN A 37 40.96 1.48 -7.15
C ASN A 37 39.83 0.98 -6.23
N LYS A 38 40.14 0.84 -4.94
CA LYS A 38 39.29 0.81 -3.74
C LYS A 38 37.82 0.39 -3.89
N HIS A 39 37.51 -0.89 -3.62
CA HIS A 39 36.60 -1.36 -2.56
C HIS A 39 36.34 -2.88 -2.67
N ASN A 40 36.58 -3.59 -1.55
CA ASN A 40 36.12 -4.93 -1.18
C ASN A 40 36.60 -6.16 -2.02
N PRO A 41 37.54 -7.00 -1.52
CA PRO A 41 38.13 -8.10 -2.29
C PRO A 41 37.41 -9.47 -2.20
N GLN A 42 36.23 -9.58 -1.58
CA GLN A 42 35.65 -10.91 -1.26
C GLN A 42 34.54 -11.46 -2.19
N LYS A 43 34.30 -10.87 -3.37
CA LYS A 43 33.40 -11.48 -4.37
C LYS A 43 34.00 -11.39 -5.76
N TYR A 44 34.68 -12.44 -6.19
CA TYR A 44 34.98 -12.63 -7.61
C TYR A 44 34.59 -14.03 -8.09
N HIS A 45 33.81 -14.01 -9.17
CA HIS A 45 33.24 -15.14 -9.89
C HIS A 45 34.32 -16.03 -10.51
N LYS A 46 34.15 -17.35 -10.38
CA LYS A 46 34.95 -18.39 -11.05
C LYS A 46 34.67 -18.54 -12.56
N SER A 47 33.93 -17.64 -13.20
CA SER A 47 33.42 -17.87 -14.57
C SER A 47 34.36 -17.48 -15.72
N CYS A 48 35.52 -16.87 -15.48
CA CYS A 48 36.47 -16.52 -16.56
C CYS A 48 37.54 -17.58 -16.85
N LEU A 49 37.52 -18.74 -16.19
CA LEU A 49 38.48 -19.81 -16.43
C LEU A 49 37.87 -20.91 -17.30
N ARG A 50 37.71 -20.62 -18.59
CA ARG A 50 37.79 -21.57 -19.73
C ARG A 50 37.16 -20.92 -20.98
N GLN A 51 37.98 -20.26 -21.77
CA GLN A 51 37.87 -20.27 -23.23
C GLN A 51 39.20 -19.79 -23.81
N ASN A 52 39.80 -20.63 -24.66
CA ASN A 52 41.01 -20.31 -25.42
C ASN A 52 40.57 -19.44 -26.59
N ASP A 53 40.74 -18.12 -26.48
CA ASP A 53 40.60 -17.23 -27.62
C ASP A 53 41.97 -16.66 -27.98
N GLY A 54 42.29 -16.74 -29.28
CA GLY A 54 43.62 -16.50 -29.84
C GLY A 54 44.08 -15.05 -29.71
N ILE A 55 45.40 -14.90 -29.63
CA ILE A 55 46.10 -13.61 -29.70
C ILE A 55 45.95 -13.06 -31.12
N ASP A 56 45.48 -11.83 -31.23
CA ASP A 56 45.51 -11.07 -32.49
C ASP A 56 46.99 -10.86 -32.90
N PRO A 57 47.43 -11.42 -34.05
CA PRO A 57 48.84 -11.41 -34.43
C PRO A 57 49.36 -10.01 -34.79
N ASP A 58 48.50 -9.05 -35.10
CA ASP A 58 48.93 -7.70 -35.51
C ASP A 58 49.07 -6.73 -34.33
N THR A 59 48.39 -7.00 -33.21
CA THR A 59 48.36 -6.08 -32.06
C THR A 59 49.01 -6.63 -30.78
N GLN A 60 49.27 -7.94 -30.71
CA GLN A 60 49.78 -8.63 -29.51
C GLN A 60 49.00 -8.33 -28.21
N GLN A 61 47.72 -7.95 -28.31
CA GLN A 61 46.88 -7.68 -27.15
C GLN A 61 45.85 -8.80 -26.93
N TRP A 62 45.63 -9.15 -25.66
CA TRP A 62 44.58 -10.07 -25.24
C TRP A 62 43.22 -9.40 -25.38
N GLN A 63 42.36 -9.94 -26.24
CA GLN A 63 40.99 -9.44 -26.39
C GLN A 63 40.02 -10.28 -25.56
N CYS A 64 39.43 -9.67 -24.53
CA CYS A 64 38.30 -10.24 -23.80
C CYS A 64 37.00 -9.91 -24.56
N GLY A 65 36.28 -10.93 -25.05
CA GLY A 65 35.04 -10.76 -25.80
C GLY A 65 33.93 -10.01 -25.05
N ILE A 66 33.96 -10.01 -23.71
CA ILE A 66 32.99 -9.31 -22.86
C ILE A 66 33.28 -7.79 -22.83
N CYS A 67 34.56 -7.39 -22.82
CA CYS A 67 34.94 -5.97 -22.80
C CYS A 67 34.66 -5.27 -24.15
N ASN A 68 34.81 -6.00 -25.27
CA ASN A 68 34.53 -5.48 -26.61
C ASN A 68 33.03 -5.28 -26.88
N ALA A 69 32.16 -6.08 -26.24
CA ALA A 69 30.72 -5.90 -26.34
C ALA A 69 30.27 -4.60 -25.65
N ASP A 70 30.83 -4.31 -24.48
CA ASP A 70 30.58 -3.08 -23.73
C ASP A 70 31.08 -1.82 -24.46
N GLU A 71 32.24 -1.88 -25.10
CA GLU A 71 32.75 -0.75 -25.89
C GLU A 71 31.95 -0.52 -27.17
N LYS A 72 31.49 -1.59 -27.84
CA LYS A 72 30.55 -1.47 -28.97
C LYS A 72 29.22 -0.86 -28.54
N LEU A 73 28.67 -1.27 -27.40
CA LEU A 73 27.42 -0.73 -26.88
C LEU A 73 27.55 0.78 -26.57
N ARG A 74 28.67 1.20 -25.95
CA ARG A 74 28.96 2.61 -25.68
C ARG A 74 29.18 3.43 -26.95
N ALA A 75 29.82 2.85 -27.97
CA ALA A 75 30.02 3.51 -29.26
C ALA A 75 28.69 3.69 -30.03
N GLU A 76 27.80 2.69 -29.98
CA GLU A 76 26.45 2.79 -30.56
C GLU A 76 25.58 3.82 -29.83
N ASP A 77 25.65 3.90 -28.50
CA ASP A 77 24.94 4.91 -27.72
C ASP A 77 25.46 6.32 -27.98
N ALA A 78 26.78 6.49 -28.16
CA ALA A 78 27.37 7.77 -28.55
C ALA A 78 26.91 8.21 -29.95
N LEU A 79 26.80 7.28 -30.91
CA LEU A 79 26.27 7.55 -32.25
C LEU A 79 24.78 7.93 -32.22
N LYS A 80 23.97 7.24 -31.41
CA LYS A 80 22.54 7.57 -31.22
C LYS A 80 22.35 8.96 -30.60
N GLN A 81 23.19 9.33 -29.63
CA GLN A 81 23.15 10.67 -29.02
C GLN A 81 23.57 11.78 -30.00
N THR A 82 24.59 11.54 -30.84
CA THR A 82 25.00 12.50 -31.87
C THR A 82 23.92 12.66 -32.95
N ALA A 83 23.27 11.57 -33.38
CA ALA A 83 22.17 11.63 -34.33
C ALA A 83 20.93 12.37 -33.78
N ALA A 84 20.62 12.18 -32.49
CA ALA A 84 19.55 12.92 -31.81
C ALA A 84 19.83 14.43 -31.73
N LYS A 85 21.08 14.82 -31.44
CA LYS A 85 21.51 16.23 -31.44
C LYS A 85 21.44 16.87 -32.82
N GLN A 86 21.82 16.15 -33.88
CA GLN A 86 21.74 16.65 -35.26
C GLN A 86 20.29 16.84 -35.74
N ARG A 87 19.35 15.99 -35.29
CA ARG A 87 17.91 16.15 -35.58
C ARG A 87 17.29 17.34 -34.86
N LEU A 88 17.75 17.64 -33.64
CA LEU A 88 17.33 18.83 -32.87
C LEU A 88 17.80 20.15 -33.51
N ALA A 89 18.93 20.14 -34.22
CA ALA A 89 19.48 21.31 -34.90
C ALA A 89 18.73 21.71 -36.19
N GLN A 90 17.80 20.89 -36.69
CA GLN A 90 17.05 21.14 -37.94
C GLN A 90 15.63 21.68 -37.72
N VAL A 91 15.22 21.92 -36.46
CA VAL A 91 13.89 22.47 -36.16
C VAL A 91 13.93 24.00 -36.24
N PRO A 92 13.11 24.66 -37.09
CA PRO A 92 13.11 26.12 -37.20
C PRO A 92 12.55 26.74 -35.92
N THR A 93 13.38 27.49 -35.19
CA THR A 93 12.98 28.20 -33.97
C THR A 93 12.44 29.59 -34.32
N SER A 94 11.13 29.70 -34.50
CA SER A 94 10.44 31.00 -34.39
C SER A 94 10.05 31.25 -32.93
N LYS A 95 10.86 32.09 -32.27
CA LYS A 95 10.59 32.90 -31.07
C LYS A 95 9.56 32.38 -30.06
N VAL A 96 10.06 31.73 -29.01
CA VAL A 96 9.51 31.85 -27.64
C VAL A 96 10.72 32.01 -26.72
N GLU A 97 10.70 33.05 -25.90
CA GLU A 97 11.78 33.41 -24.98
C GLU A 97 11.99 32.33 -23.91
N ASP A 98 13.27 32.05 -23.66
CA ASP A 98 13.80 31.08 -22.72
C ASP A 98 13.34 31.33 -21.28
N LYS A 99 12.73 30.29 -20.68
CA LYS A 99 13.04 29.86 -19.31
C LYS A 99 13.09 28.33 -19.29
N ASP A 100 14.31 27.82 -19.38
CA ASP A 100 14.68 26.42 -19.14
C ASP A 100 14.44 26.04 -17.68
N ASP A 101 13.61 25.03 -17.45
CA ASP A 101 13.88 23.89 -16.55
C ASP A 101 12.64 22.97 -16.41
N TYR A 102 12.29 22.17 -17.44
CA TYR A 102 11.40 21.00 -17.24
C TYR A 102 11.67 19.88 -18.28
N PRO A 103 12.55 18.91 -17.99
CA PRO A 103 12.73 17.71 -18.81
C PRO A 103 11.61 16.64 -18.74
N PRO A 104 10.75 16.48 -17.69
CA PRO A 104 9.86 15.33 -17.62
C PRO A 104 8.59 15.46 -18.47
N PHE A 105 8.17 16.67 -18.85
CA PHE A 105 6.90 16.89 -19.55
C PHE A 105 6.91 16.39 -21.01
N LYS A 106 8.06 16.50 -21.67
CA LYS A 106 8.24 16.09 -23.08
C LYS A 106 8.26 14.56 -23.24
N ARG A 107 8.73 13.84 -22.21
CA ARG A 107 8.77 12.37 -22.19
C ARG A 107 7.39 11.74 -22.01
N ILE A 108 6.56 12.30 -21.14
CA ILE A 108 5.18 11.82 -20.90
C ILE A 108 4.26 12.06 -22.12
N LEU A 109 4.46 13.16 -22.87
CA LEU A 109 3.75 13.43 -24.13
C LEU A 109 4.20 12.51 -25.29
N LEU A 110 5.48 12.14 -25.33
CA LEU A 110 6.01 11.15 -26.28
C LEU A 110 5.55 9.72 -25.94
N GLU A 111 5.44 9.38 -24.67
CA GLU A 111 4.90 8.08 -24.22
C GLU A 111 3.39 7.96 -24.47
N ARG A 112 2.62 9.05 -24.37
CA ARG A 112 1.19 9.08 -24.77
C ARG A 112 0.95 8.90 -26.27
N THR A 113 1.82 9.47 -27.11
CA THR A 113 1.72 9.32 -28.56
C THR A 113 2.20 7.93 -29.01
N GLY A 114 3.24 7.38 -28.37
CA GLY A 114 3.67 6.00 -28.56
C GLY A 114 2.61 4.97 -28.14
N ALA A 115 1.95 5.16 -27.00
CA ALA A 115 0.86 4.28 -26.56
C ALA A 115 -0.36 4.31 -27.51
N GLN A 116 -0.60 5.45 -28.19
CA GLN A 116 -1.68 5.58 -29.17
C GLN A 116 -1.32 4.88 -30.50
N GLU A 117 -0.07 4.93 -30.93
CA GLU A 117 0.43 4.17 -32.08
C GLU A 117 0.49 2.66 -31.80
N GLU A 118 0.84 2.26 -30.57
CA GLU A 118 0.86 0.87 -30.12
C GLU A 118 -0.56 0.30 -30.01
N MET A 119 -1.53 1.06 -29.48
CA MET A 119 -2.96 0.74 -29.53
C MET A 119 -3.48 0.60 -30.97
N GLN A 120 -3.05 1.46 -31.89
CA GLN A 120 -3.39 1.32 -33.31
C GLN A 120 -2.74 0.08 -33.93
N GLY A 121 -1.52 -0.26 -33.54
CA GLY A 121 -0.81 -1.48 -33.94
C GLY A 121 -1.53 -2.74 -33.46
N ILE A 122 -1.91 -2.79 -32.18
CA ILE A 122 -2.71 -3.86 -31.58
C ILE A 122 -4.07 -3.98 -32.28
N THR A 123 -4.74 -2.85 -32.54
CA THR A 123 -6.03 -2.84 -33.25
C THR A 123 -5.91 -3.40 -34.67
N ARG A 124 -4.83 -3.07 -35.40
CA ARG A 124 -4.55 -3.62 -36.74
C ARG A 124 -4.19 -5.10 -36.70
N MET A 125 -3.42 -5.52 -35.70
CA MET A 125 -3.03 -6.92 -35.51
C MET A 125 -4.25 -7.79 -35.15
N ILE A 126 -5.12 -7.31 -34.26
CA ILE A 126 -6.40 -7.95 -33.93
C ILE A 126 -7.28 -7.99 -35.18
N SER A 127 -7.40 -6.89 -35.92
CA SER A 127 -8.18 -6.86 -37.16
C SER A 127 -7.65 -7.85 -38.22
N TRP A 128 -6.33 -7.98 -38.35
CA TRP A 128 -5.70 -8.92 -39.28
C TRP A 128 -5.88 -10.38 -38.84
N HIS A 129 -5.67 -10.70 -37.57
CA HIS A 129 -5.90 -12.05 -37.03
C HIS A 129 -7.38 -12.43 -37.12
N THR A 130 -8.28 -11.49 -36.81
CA THR A 130 -9.73 -11.67 -36.93
C THR A 130 -10.12 -11.91 -38.38
N ALA A 131 -9.59 -11.12 -39.33
CA ALA A 131 -9.89 -11.32 -40.75
C ALA A 131 -9.31 -12.63 -41.33
N HIS A 132 -8.11 -13.02 -40.91
CA HIS A 132 -7.48 -14.28 -41.34
C HIS A 132 -8.15 -15.50 -40.73
N PHE A 133 -8.60 -15.40 -39.46
CA PHE A 133 -9.36 -16.44 -38.78
C PHE A 133 -10.77 -16.57 -39.36
N LEU A 134 -11.49 -15.46 -39.56
CA LEU A 134 -12.81 -15.45 -40.22
C LEU A 134 -12.72 -16.07 -41.62
N ARG A 135 -11.66 -15.81 -42.37
CA ARG A 135 -11.45 -16.42 -43.70
C ARG A 135 -11.25 -17.95 -43.64
N ASN A 136 -10.69 -18.48 -42.56
CA ASN A 136 -10.50 -19.93 -42.35
C ASN A 136 -11.72 -20.61 -41.70
N VAL A 137 -12.56 -19.87 -40.97
CA VAL A 137 -13.76 -20.39 -40.30
C VAL A 137 -15.01 -20.31 -41.20
N MET A 138 -15.03 -19.43 -42.21
CA MET A 138 -16.13 -19.34 -43.18
C MET A 138 -16.33 -20.60 -44.07
N ASP A 139 -15.42 -21.57 -44.04
CA ASP A 139 -15.62 -22.88 -44.69
C ASP A 139 -16.49 -23.85 -43.85
N GLU A 140 -16.82 -23.52 -42.59
CA GLU A 140 -17.66 -24.32 -41.69
C GLU A 140 -18.76 -23.45 -41.04
N GLY A 141 -19.68 -22.93 -41.86
CA GLY A 141 -20.69 -21.93 -41.47
C GLY A 141 -21.46 -22.19 -40.16
N GLU A 142 -21.78 -23.45 -39.82
CA GLU A 142 -22.46 -23.77 -38.55
C GLU A 142 -21.61 -23.51 -37.30
N LYS A 143 -20.28 -23.73 -37.37
CA LYS A 143 -19.39 -23.48 -36.22
C LYS A 143 -19.13 -21.98 -36.00
N LEU A 144 -19.26 -21.19 -37.06
CA LEU A 144 -19.12 -19.73 -36.98
C LEU A 144 -20.28 -19.10 -36.22
N ASP A 145 -21.51 -19.54 -36.49
CA ASP A 145 -22.70 -19.01 -35.80
C ASP A 145 -22.70 -19.38 -34.31
N ASP A 146 -22.34 -20.62 -33.96
CA ASP A 146 -22.20 -21.03 -32.55
C ASP A 146 -21.10 -20.25 -31.82
N TRP A 147 -19.97 -19.97 -32.49
CA TRP A 147 -18.89 -19.17 -31.92
C TRP A 147 -19.27 -17.69 -31.79
N ILE A 148 -19.93 -17.10 -32.79
CA ILE A 148 -20.44 -15.73 -32.73
C ILE A 148 -21.49 -15.61 -31.61
N ASN A 149 -22.37 -16.59 -31.46
CA ASN A 149 -23.35 -16.63 -30.37
C ASN A 149 -22.67 -16.77 -29.01
N GLY A 150 -21.61 -17.58 -28.92
CA GLY A 150 -20.76 -17.68 -27.72
C GLY A 150 -20.09 -16.35 -27.37
N LEU A 151 -19.50 -15.65 -28.35
CA LEU A 151 -18.91 -14.32 -28.15
C LEU A 151 -19.95 -13.27 -27.78
N ARG A 152 -21.14 -13.31 -28.39
CA ARG A 152 -22.26 -12.42 -28.03
C ARG A 152 -22.73 -12.69 -26.62
N GLN A 153 -22.82 -13.96 -26.21
CA GLN A 153 -23.19 -14.33 -24.85
C GLN A 153 -22.15 -13.86 -23.84
N VAL A 154 -20.85 -14.04 -24.12
CA VAL A 154 -19.77 -13.49 -23.28
C VAL A 154 -19.85 -11.96 -23.22
N ALA A 155 -20.04 -11.29 -24.35
CA ALA A 155 -20.18 -9.83 -24.39
C ALA A 155 -21.44 -9.34 -23.67
N ASP A 156 -22.56 -10.04 -23.79
CA ASP A 156 -23.82 -9.71 -23.12
C ASP A 156 -23.74 -9.97 -21.61
N ASP A 157 -23.04 -11.02 -21.18
CA ASP A 157 -22.76 -11.30 -19.78
C ASP A 157 -21.80 -10.25 -19.21
N ASP A 158 -20.76 -9.85 -19.94
CA ASP A 158 -19.85 -8.77 -19.58
C ASP A 158 -20.59 -7.41 -19.54
N ILE A 159 -21.45 -7.10 -20.50
CA ILE A 159 -22.23 -5.85 -20.52
C ILE A 159 -23.27 -5.84 -19.39
N ARG A 160 -24.00 -6.96 -19.19
CA ARG A 160 -24.95 -7.11 -18.08
C ARG A 160 -24.22 -6.98 -16.76
N TRP A 161 -23.03 -7.54 -16.66
CA TRP A 161 -22.19 -7.42 -15.49
C TRP A 161 -21.68 -5.99 -15.29
N VAL A 162 -21.16 -5.32 -16.32
CA VAL A 162 -20.75 -3.90 -16.24
C VAL A 162 -21.92 -3.02 -15.82
N ARG A 163 -23.14 -3.29 -16.31
CA ARG A 163 -24.35 -2.59 -15.87
C ARG A 163 -24.72 -2.91 -14.43
N ALA A 164 -24.63 -4.17 -14.01
CA ALA A 164 -24.88 -4.57 -12.63
C ALA A 164 -23.80 -4.05 -11.66
N ALA A 165 -22.55 -3.97 -12.09
CA ALA A 165 -21.42 -3.43 -11.37
C ALA A 165 -21.51 -1.91 -11.28
N ALA A 166 -21.88 -1.23 -12.37
CA ALA A 166 -22.21 0.19 -12.36
C ALA A 166 -23.41 0.45 -11.45
N ALA A 167 -24.46 -0.39 -11.48
CA ALA A 167 -25.60 -0.29 -10.58
C ALA A 167 -25.22 -0.56 -9.12
N ALA A 168 -24.36 -1.54 -8.84
CA ALA A 168 -23.89 -1.85 -7.50
C ALA A 168 -22.88 -0.82 -6.96
N ALA A 169 -22.08 -0.21 -7.84
CA ALA A 169 -21.13 0.84 -7.49
C ALA A 169 -21.81 2.22 -7.36
N THR A 170 -22.93 2.43 -8.04
CA THR A 170 -23.80 3.61 -7.86
C THR A 170 -24.79 3.43 -6.71
N GLN A 171 -25.12 2.20 -6.32
CA GLN A 171 -25.76 1.96 -5.03
C GLN A 171 -24.80 2.46 -3.94
N PRO A 172 -25.27 3.30 -3.00
CA PRO A 172 -24.45 3.75 -1.90
C PRO A 172 -23.98 2.50 -1.17
N TYR A 173 -22.70 2.18 -1.31
CA TYR A 173 -22.11 1.06 -0.59
C TYR A 173 -22.32 1.32 0.89
N ASP A 174 -23.22 0.57 1.51
CA ASP A 174 -23.39 0.64 2.95
C ASP A 174 -22.24 -0.17 3.56
N GLY A 175 -21.14 0.51 3.80
CA GLY A 175 -19.97 -0.03 4.50
C GLY A 175 -20.24 -0.50 5.91
N SER A 176 -21.48 -0.50 6.39
CA SER A 176 -21.89 -1.18 7.63
C SER A 176 -21.51 -2.66 7.58
N ALA A 177 -21.60 -3.29 6.41
CA ALA A 177 -21.24 -4.70 6.21
C ALA A 177 -19.73 -4.97 6.38
N SER A 178 -18.88 -3.96 6.20
CA SER A 178 -17.41 -4.10 6.32
C SER A 178 -16.96 -4.43 7.74
N GLY A 179 -17.80 -4.15 8.74
CA GLY A 179 -17.44 -4.22 10.15
C GLY A 179 -16.36 -3.22 10.54
N ASN A 180 -16.14 -2.17 9.74
CA ASN A 180 -15.18 -1.12 10.07
C ASN A 180 -15.73 -0.24 11.21
N PRO A 181 -15.03 -0.14 12.35
CA PRO A 181 -15.52 0.60 13.52
C PRO A 181 -15.59 2.11 13.30
N TYR A 182 -14.98 2.63 12.24
CA TYR A 182 -14.98 4.05 11.90
C TYR A 182 -16.08 4.44 10.90
N TRP A 183 -16.77 3.46 10.29
CA TRP A 183 -17.76 3.73 9.25
C TRP A 183 -18.91 4.61 9.73
N THR A 184 -19.48 4.30 10.90
CA THR A 184 -20.60 5.09 11.47
C THR A 184 -20.16 6.49 11.83
N ALA A 185 -19.01 6.63 12.51
CA ALA A 185 -18.45 7.92 12.89
C ALA A 185 -18.11 8.77 11.65
N ALA A 186 -17.60 8.14 10.58
CA ALA A 186 -17.38 8.81 9.31
C ALA A 186 -18.70 9.36 8.75
N LYS A 187 -19.83 8.65 8.83
CA LYS A 187 -21.11 9.21 8.36
C LYS A 187 -21.60 10.43 9.17
N GLU A 188 -21.15 10.57 10.41
CA GLU A 188 -21.57 11.67 11.30
C GLU A 188 -20.83 12.98 11.03
N GLY A 189 -19.63 12.92 10.44
CA GLY A 189 -18.79 14.07 10.13
C GLY A 189 -17.33 13.85 10.55
N TYR A 190 -16.49 14.84 10.29
CA TYR A 190 -15.07 14.76 10.67
C TYR A 190 -14.87 14.79 12.19
N SER A 191 -15.67 15.56 12.95
CA SER A 191 -15.55 15.63 14.41
C SER A 191 -15.76 14.28 15.09
N GLY A 192 -16.89 13.62 14.78
CA GLY A 192 -17.21 12.31 15.34
C GLY A 192 -16.19 11.25 14.93
N LEU A 193 -15.69 11.33 13.69
CA LEU A 193 -14.63 10.45 13.21
C LEU A 193 -13.32 10.66 13.98
N LEU A 194 -12.91 11.90 14.22
CA LEU A 194 -11.70 12.23 14.97
C LEU A 194 -11.81 11.82 16.44
N GLU A 195 -12.94 12.07 17.09
CA GLU A 195 -13.21 11.60 18.46
C GLU A 195 -13.04 10.07 18.53
N ARG A 196 -13.59 9.34 17.56
CA ARG A 196 -13.47 7.88 17.50
C ARG A 196 -12.04 7.41 17.20
N LEU A 197 -11.34 8.07 16.28
CA LEU A 197 -9.94 7.76 15.97
C LEU A 197 -9.04 8.02 17.17
N TRP A 198 -9.26 9.12 17.90
CA TRP A 198 -8.46 9.50 19.06
C TRP A 198 -8.38 8.40 20.11
N ASP A 199 -9.48 7.66 20.32
CA ASP A 199 -9.51 6.54 21.27
C ASP A 199 -8.48 5.44 20.96
N ASP A 200 -8.28 5.14 19.68
CA ASP A 200 -7.36 4.11 19.21
C ASP A 200 -5.95 4.67 19.00
N VAL A 201 -5.90 5.92 18.52
CA VAL A 201 -4.70 6.75 18.43
C VAL A 201 -4.03 6.78 19.81
N ARG A 202 -4.65 7.26 20.89
CA ARG A 202 -3.99 7.38 22.21
C ARG A 202 -3.45 6.07 22.81
N GLN A 203 -3.95 4.93 22.35
CA GLN A 203 -3.49 3.60 22.78
C GLN A 203 -2.29 3.11 21.96
N HIS A 204 -1.97 3.78 20.84
CA HIS A 204 -0.96 3.37 19.89
C HIS A 204 0.47 3.70 20.39
N PRO A 205 1.40 2.74 20.46
CA PRO A 205 2.74 2.94 21.04
C PRO A 205 3.60 4.04 20.38
N SER A 206 3.43 4.31 19.08
CA SER A 206 4.22 5.34 18.36
C SER A 206 3.81 6.77 18.68
N GLN A 207 2.76 6.99 19.46
CA GLN A 207 2.20 8.32 19.63
C GLN A 207 2.89 9.19 20.66
N THR A 208 3.79 8.60 21.45
CA THR A 208 4.41 9.20 22.63
C THR A 208 5.27 10.44 22.35
N THR A 209 5.43 10.88 21.09
CA THR A 209 6.34 12.00 20.76
C THR A 209 5.74 13.17 19.98
N ILE A 210 4.55 13.06 19.36
CA ILE A 210 4.07 14.11 18.43
C ILE A 210 2.75 14.76 18.87
N LEU A 211 1.83 14.02 19.50
CA LEU A 211 0.51 14.52 19.85
C LEU A 211 0.26 14.31 21.35
N THR A 212 0.29 15.42 22.09
CA THR A 212 0.16 15.42 23.56
C THR A 212 -1.28 15.46 24.04
N ASP A 213 -2.19 15.94 23.21
CA ASP A 213 -3.59 16.16 23.53
C ASP A 213 -4.48 16.04 22.28
N PHE A 214 -5.79 15.96 22.55
CA PHE A 214 -6.81 15.81 21.52
C PHE A 214 -6.92 17.05 20.64
N ASP A 215 -6.69 18.26 21.16
CA ASP A 215 -6.91 19.49 20.40
C ASP A 215 -5.90 19.59 19.25
N LEU A 216 -4.63 19.28 19.51
CA LEU A 216 -3.60 19.23 18.47
C LEU A 216 -3.88 18.11 17.45
N PHE A 217 -4.29 16.93 17.92
CA PHE A 217 -4.70 15.83 17.03
C PHE A 217 -5.89 16.23 16.16
N ALA A 218 -6.89 16.89 16.74
CA ALA A 218 -8.10 17.29 16.05
C ALA A 218 -7.78 18.31 14.96
N VAL A 219 -7.01 19.36 15.26
CA VAL A 219 -6.62 20.38 14.26
C VAL A 219 -5.93 19.74 13.05
N GLU A 220 -4.88 18.96 13.29
CA GLU A 220 -4.11 18.32 12.22
C GLU A 220 -4.92 17.22 11.50
N GLY A 221 -5.76 16.49 12.25
CA GLY A 221 -6.67 15.48 11.72
C GLY A 221 -7.76 16.09 10.82
N TYR A 222 -8.33 17.23 11.20
CA TYR A 222 -9.28 17.97 10.37
C TYR A 222 -8.63 18.40 9.06
N GLU A 223 -7.42 18.93 9.11
CA GLU A 223 -6.70 19.32 7.89
C GLU A 223 -6.50 18.15 6.93
N ILE A 224 -6.10 16.99 7.45
CA ILE A 224 -5.93 15.78 6.65
C ILE A 224 -7.27 15.30 6.07
N LEU A 225 -8.31 15.17 6.89
CA LEU A 225 -9.59 14.61 6.48
C LEU A 225 -10.36 15.56 5.54
N ALA A 226 -10.37 16.86 5.82
CA ALA A 226 -11.07 17.84 4.99
C ALA A 226 -10.37 18.07 3.65
N ALA A 227 -9.06 17.84 3.55
CA ALA A 227 -8.35 17.92 2.27
C ALA A 227 -8.66 16.76 1.32
N MET A 228 -9.24 15.67 1.81
CA MET A 228 -9.60 14.51 0.99
C MET A 228 -11.01 14.61 0.45
N LYS A 229 -11.24 14.03 -0.73
CA LYS A 229 -12.60 13.77 -1.23
C LYS A 229 -13.34 12.90 -0.21
N TRP A 230 -14.56 13.28 0.13
CA TRP A 230 -15.37 12.55 1.11
C TRP A 230 -15.59 11.09 0.70
N GLU A 231 -15.80 10.86 -0.59
CA GLU A 231 -15.99 9.56 -1.20
C GLU A 231 -14.76 8.67 -1.04
N LEU A 232 -13.55 9.26 -1.06
CA LEU A 232 -12.30 8.55 -0.80
C LEU A 232 -12.24 8.07 0.66
N LEU A 233 -12.60 8.93 1.62
CA LEU A 233 -12.63 8.55 3.04
C LEU A 233 -13.61 7.41 3.29
N LEU A 234 -14.83 7.51 2.75
CA LEU A 234 -15.79 6.42 2.80
C LEU A 234 -15.26 5.16 2.10
N ALA A 235 -14.54 5.31 0.99
CA ALA A 235 -13.94 4.16 0.31
C ALA A 235 -12.88 3.46 1.18
N ILE A 236 -12.02 4.24 1.85
CA ILE A 236 -11.00 3.72 2.77
C ILE A 236 -11.67 3.03 3.97
N CYS A 237 -12.75 3.57 4.52
CA CYS A 237 -13.49 2.89 5.59
C CYS A 237 -14.27 1.66 5.11
N GLY A 238 -14.56 1.57 3.80
CA GLY A 238 -15.39 0.52 3.20
C GLY A 238 -14.60 -0.51 2.40
N GLY A 239 -15.23 -1.04 1.35
CA GLY A 239 -14.63 -1.91 0.33
C GLY A 239 -13.62 -1.16 -0.55
N SER A 240 -13.30 -1.63 -1.75
CA SER A 240 -12.18 -1.06 -2.54
C SER A 240 -12.38 0.41 -2.96
N PHE A 241 -11.37 1.26 -2.71
CA PHE A 241 -11.33 2.61 -3.28
C PHE A 241 -10.99 2.60 -4.77
N THR A 242 -10.26 1.61 -5.24
CA THR A 242 -9.98 1.41 -6.66
C THR A 242 -11.26 1.14 -7.43
N LEU A 243 -12.11 0.23 -6.94
CA LEU A 243 -13.42 -0.04 -7.53
C LEU A 243 -14.27 1.23 -7.61
N ARG A 244 -14.35 1.99 -6.51
CA ARG A 244 -15.16 3.21 -6.50
C ARG A 244 -14.65 4.27 -7.46
N ALA A 245 -13.34 4.39 -7.61
CA ALA A 245 -12.73 5.31 -8.57
C ALA A 245 -13.07 4.97 -10.03
N LEU A 246 -13.37 3.71 -10.35
CA LEU A 246 -13.83 3.32 -11.69
C LEU A 246 -15.23 3.84 -12.03
N PHE A 247 -16.08 4.05 -11.01
CA PHE A 247 -17.48 4.47 -11.19
C PHE A 247 -17.77 5.90 -10.71
N ASN A 248 -16.80 6.54 -10.06
CA ASN A 248 -16.86 7.94 -9.66
C ASN A 248 -15.67 8.68 -10.30
N GLU A 249 -15.98 9.42 -11.37
CA GLU A 249 -14.99 10.17 -12.15
C GLU A 249 -14.23 11.20 -11.29
N GLU A 250 -14.91 11.87 -10.37
CA GLU A 250 -14.27 12.86 -9.50
C GLU A 250 -13.28 12.21 -8.54
N LEU A 251 -13.62 11.05 -7.99
CA LEU A 251 -12.71 10.27 -7.14
C LEU A 251 -11.52 9.75 -7.95
N GLY A 252 -11.76 9.19 -9.13
CA GLY A 252 -10.70 8.74 -10.03
C GLY A 252 -9.74 9.87 -10.41
N LYS A 253 -10.28 11.05 -10.71
CA LYS A 253 -9.49 12.25 -10.97
C LYS A 253 -8.68 12.67 -9.74
N ALA A 254 -9.28 12.69 -8.55
CA ALA A 254 -8.58 13.07 -7.32
C ALA A 254 -7.40 12.13 -7.01
N LEU A 255 -7.56 10.81 -7.20
CA LEU A 255 -6.46 9.85 -7.03
C LEU A 255 -5.35 10.05 -8.08
N ALA A 256 -5.72 10.33 -9.34
CA ALA A 256 -4.75 10.63 -10.39
C ALA A 256 -3.99 11.94 -10.10
N ASP A 257 -4.68 12.98 -9.63
CA ASP A 257 -4.07 14.24 -9.25
C ASP A 257 -3.11 14.04 -8.06
N ASN A 258 -3.53 13.28 -7.03
CA ASN A 258 -2.65 12.92 -5.91
C ASN A 258 -1.38 12.20 -6.38
N MET A 259 -1.52 11.23 -7.28
CA MET A 259 -0.39 10.52 -7.88
C MET A 259 0.58 11.49 -8.56
N LEU A 260 0.07 12.40 -9.40
CA LEU A 260 0.90 13.39 -10.10
C LEU A 260 1.61 14.35 -9.13
N LEU A 261 0.94 14.76 -8.06
CA LEU A 261 1.48 15.69 -7.07
C LEU A 261 2.48 15.07 -6.12
N SER A 262 2.42 13.76 -5.93
CA SER A 262 3.29 12.98 -5.05
C SER A 262 4.70 12.73 -5.59
N VAL A 263 5.00 13.17 -6.82
CA VAL A 263 6.35 13.12 -7.38
C VAL A 263 7.27 13.99 -6.53
N LYS A 264 8.22 13.36 -5.82
CA LYS A 264 9.15 14.04 -4.90
C LYS A 264 8.42 14.90 -3.85
N CYS A 265 7.27 14.44 -3.40
CA CYS A 265 6.48 15.11 -2.38
C CYS A 265 6.05 14.09 -1.31
N PRO A 266 6.25 14.40 -0.01
CA PRO A 266 5.70 13.64 1.10
C PRO A 266 4.22 13.31 0.90
N CYS A 267 3.86 12.03 0.95
CA CYS A 267 2.51 11.55 0.69
C CYS A 267 2.22 10.24 1.44
N ILE A 268 0.93 9.93 1.54
CA ILE A 268 0.41 8.69 2.07
C ILE A 268 -0.14 7.85 0.91
N TYR A 269 0.39 6.64 0.78
CA TYR A 269 -0.09 5.66 -0.19
C TYR A 269 -0.88 4.57 0.52
N MET A 270 -1.74 3.90 -0.24
CA MET A 270 -2.40 2.67 0.17
C MET A 270 -2.33 1.64 -0.94
N PHE A 271 -2.11 0.40 -0.56
CA PHE A 271 -2.20 -0.77 -1.42
C PHE A 271 -3.44 -1.58 -1.07
N GLU A 272 -4.13 -2.12 -2.08
CA GLU A 272 -5.25 -3.06 -1.94
C GLU A 272 -4.92 -4.36 -2.68
N ILE A 273 -5.32 -5.51 -2.13
CA ILE A 273 -5.36 -6.77 -2.89
C ILE A 273 -6.77 -6.98 -3.44
N ILE A 274 -6.90 -6.82 -4.75
CA ILE A 274 -8.17 -6.77 -5.48
C ILE A 274 -8.01 -7.41 -6.85
N ASP A 275 -9.12 -7.74 -7.50
CA ASP A 275 -9.05 -8.23 -8.88
C ASP A 275 -8.85 -7.11 -9.91
N SER A 276 -8.70 -7.49 -11.18
CA SER A 276 -8.47 -6.55 -12.29
C SER A 276 -9.57 -5.50 -12.47
N LEU A 277 -10.75 -5.70 -11.87
CA LEU A 277 -11.87 -4.76 -11.87
C LEU A 277 -11.99 -4.00 -10.54
N GLY A 278 -10.99 -4.12 -9.67
CA GLY A 278 -10.92 -3.50 -8.36
C GLY A 278 -11.76 -4.20 -7.28
N ARG A 279 -12.28 -5.41 -7.54
CA ARG A 279 -13.26 -6.03 -6.62
C ARG A 279 -12.56 -6.76 -5.47
N PRO A 280 -13.18 -6.78 -4.28
CA PRO A 280 -12.74 -7.66 -3.18
C PRO A 280 -12.75 -9.14 -3.55
N MET A 281 -12.12 -9.98 -2.73
CA MET A 281 -12.19 -11.43 -2.89
C MET A 281 -13.62 -11.96 -2.72
N THR A 282 -13.93 -13.09 -3.35
CA THR A 282 -15.09 -13.88 -2.93
C THR A 282 -14.79 -14.56 -1.59
N LEU A 283 -15.82 -15.02 -0.87
CA LEU A 283 -15.61 -15.80 0.35
C LEU A 283 -14.78 -17.06 0.06
N GLN A 284 -15.04 -17.77 -1.03
CA GLN A 284 -14.26 -18.94 -1.44
C GLN A 284 -12.79 -18.60 -1.69
N ASP A 285 -12.53 -17.50 -2.38
CA ASP A 285 -11.15 -17.08 -2.68
C ASP A 285 -10.42 -16.68 -1.40
N LEU A 286 -11.11 -15.97 -0.49
CA LEU A 286 -10.54 -15.62 0.83
C LEU A 286 -10.16 -16.87 1.64
N GLU A 287 -10.99 -17.91 1.59
CA GLU A 287 -10.71 -19.20 2.23
C GLU A 287 -9.50 -19.90 1.58
N ASN A 288 -9.43 -19.90 0.25
CA ASN A 288 -8.29 -20.46 -0.48
C ASN A 288 -6.99 -19.72 -0.15
N PHE A 289 -7.04 -18.39 -0.03
CA PHE A 289 -5.91 -17.56 0.43
C PHE A 289 -5.49 -17.92 1.85
N TYR A 290 -6.46 -18.04 2.76
CA TYR A 290 -6.22 -18.42 4.16
C TYR A 290 -5.54 -19.80 4.26
N ASP A 291 -6.10 -20.81 3.61
CA ASP A 291 -5.59 -22.18 3.65
C ASP A 291 -4.19 -22.27 3.02
N THR A 292 -3.97 -21.59 1.89
CA THR A 292 -2.66 -21.53 1.23
C THR A 292 -1.62 -20.86 2.14
N ALA A 293 -1.96 -19.73 2.75
CA ALA A 293 -1.08 -19.01 3.67
C ALA A 293 -0.78 -19.83 4.94
N ASP A 294 -1.77 -20.55 5.49
CA ASP A 294 -1.59 -21.40 6.67
C ASP A 294 -0.65 -22.57 6.39
N VAL A 295 -0.83 -23.26 5.25
CA VAL A 295 0.04 -24.35 4.80
C VAL A 295 1.46 -23.83 4.51
N TYR A 296 1.56 -22.67 3.84
CA TYR A 296 2.86 -22.05 3.54
C TYR A 296 3.63 -21.70 4.83
N GLY A 297 2.93 -21.15 5.83
CA GLY A 297 3.48 -20.78 7.14
C GLY A 297 3.78 -21.94 8.09
N LYS A 298 3.19 -23.13 7.85
CA LYS A 298 3.37 -24.35 8.64
C LYS A 298 3.99 -25.47 7.77
N PRO A 299 5.30 -25.39 7.49
CA PRO A 299 5.94 -26.41 6.66
C PRO A 299 5.84 -27.79 7.34
N ASP A 300 5.33 -28.77 6.61
CA ASP A 300 5.33 -30.18 7.01
C ASP A 300 6.19 -30.98 6.01
N PRO A 301 7.42 -31.38 6.38
CA PRO A 301 8.31 -32.11 5.48
C PRO A 301 7.80 -33.51 5.11
N ASN A 302 6.89 -34.07 5.90
CA ASN A 302 6.33 -35.39 5.65
C ASN A 302 5.13 -35.32 4.69
N ASN A 303 4.69 -34.12 4.35
CA ASN A 303 3.58 -33.89 3.43
C ASN A 303 4.09 -33.26 2.12
N PRO A 304 4.28 -34.06 1.05
CA PRO A 304 4.72 -33.56 -0.25
C PRO A 304 3.87 -32.41 -0.78
N ALA A 305 2.57 -32.37 -0.46
CA ALA A 305 1.69 -31.29 -0.90
C ALA A 305 2.09 -29.93 -0.30
N HIS A 306 2.60 -29.88 0.94
CA HIS A 306 3.09 -28.62 1.54
C HIS A 306 4.35 -28.11 0.82
N THR A 307 5.24 -29.03 0.43
CA THR A 307 6.44 -28.68 -0.35
C THR A 307 6.05 -28.19 -1.75
N THR A 308 5.18 -28.91 -2.45
CA THR A 308 4.70 -28.53 -3.79
C THR A 308 4.01 -27.17 -3.75
N LEU A 309 3.11 -26.93 -2.79
CA LEU A 309 2.44 -25.64 -2.63
C LEU A 309 3.44 -24.52 -2.39
N ALA A 310 4.40 -24.70 -1.50
CA ALA A 310 5.36 -23.65 -1.19
C ALA A 310 6.31 -23.32 -2.34
N ILE A 311 6.75 -24.33 -3.11
CA ILE A 311 7.50 -24.12 -4.34
C ILE A 311 6.62 -23.36 -5.34
N GLY A 312 5.36 -23.76 -5.52
CA GLY A 312 4.42 -23.09 -6.42
C GLY A 312 4.18 -21.61 -6.06
N VAL A 313 4.08 -21.29 -4.77
CA VAL A 313 3.94 -19.90 -4.30
C VAL A 313 5.25 -19.13 -4.46
N ASP A 314 6.41 -19.71 -4.16
CA ASP A 314 7.70 -19.02 -4.29
C ASP A 314 8.06 -18.72 -5.77
N GLU A 315 7.67 -19.60 -6.68
CA GLU A 315 7.85 -19.48 -8.15
C GLU A 315 6.76 -18.67 -8.85
N ALA A 316 5.69 -18.32 -8.12
CA ALA A 316 4.67 -17.43 -8.63
C ALA A 316 5.29 -16.10 -9.09
N ASP A 317 4.78 -15.55 -10.19
CA ASP A 317 5.34 -14.39 -10.92
C ASP A 317 6.65 -14.63 -11.69
N GLY A 318 6.87 -15.87 -12.14
CA GLY A 318 7.93 -16.19 -13.12
C GLY A 318 9.35 -16.18 -12.53
N LYS A 319 9.45 -16.28 -11.20
CA LYS A 319 10.73 -16.34 -10.48
C LYS A 319 11.10 -17.80 -10.24
N GLU A 320 11.60 -18.46 -11.28
CA GLU A 320 12.01 -19.87 -11.18
C GLU A 320 13.06 -20.06 -10.08
N LEU A 321 12.78 -21.01 -9.18
CA LEU A 321 13.73 -21.44 -8.17
C LEU A 321 14.74 -22.38 -8.81
N THR A 322 16.01 -22.24 -8.42
CA THR A 322 17.04 -23.22 -8.77
C THR A 322 16.74 -24.58 -8.12
N ALA A 323 17.24 -25.67 -8.71
CA ALA A 323 17.06 -27.01 -8.14
C ALA A 323 17.53 -27.14 -6.67
N PRO A 324 18.67 -26.53 -6.25
CA PRO A 324 19.05 -26.47 -4.83
C PRO A 324 18.03 -25.75 -3.95
N GLU A 325 17.45 -24.63 -4.41
CA GLU A 325 16.43 -23.90 -3.65
C GLU A 325 15.16 -24.73 -3.48
N LYS A 326 14.69 -25.39 -4.55
CA LYS A 326 13.55 -26.33 -4.48
C LYS A 326 13.79 -27.44 -3.46
N LEU A 327 15.00 -28.00 -3.45
CA LEU A 327 15.38 -29.03 -2.47
C LEU A 327 15.38 -28.48 -1.03
N MET A 328 15.86 -27.25 -0.82
CA MET A 328 15.84 -26.58 0.48
C MET A 328 14.42 -26.29 0.97
N ARG A 329 13.47 -25.95 0.07
CA ARG A 329 12.05 -25.75 0.42
C ARG A 329 11.33 -27.03 0.85
N GLY A 330 11.88 -28.20 0.51
CA GLY A 330 11.30 -29.51 0.80
C GLY A 330 11.97 -30.29 1.94
N SER A 331 13.14 -29.88 2.43
CA SER A 331 13.95 -30.69 3.33
C SER A 331 14.13 -30.06 4.71
N THR A 332 13.43 -30.56 5.72
CA THR A 332 13.78 -30.33 7.16
C THR A 332 15.01 -31.10 7.61
N SER A 333 15.47 -32.04 6.80
CA SER A 333 16.50 -33.03 7.13
C SER A 333 17.93 -32.58 6.84
N ILE A 334 18.14 -31.37 6.30
CA ILE A 334 19.50 -30.82 6.17
C ILE A 334 19.86 -30.22 7.54
N PRO A 335 20.89 -30.70 8.24
CA PRO A 335 21.35 -30.08 9.48
C PRO A 335 21.79 -28.65 9.20
N GLY A 336 21.06 -27.67 9.72
CA GLY A 336 21.25 -26.24 9.40
C GLY A 336 20.44 -25.73 8.21
N GLY A 337 19.67 -26.59 7.54
CA GLY A 337 18.65 -26.20 6.56
C GLY A 337 17.51 -25.51 7.29
N THR A 338 17.56 -24.19 7.30
CA THR A 338 16.39 -23.38 7.63
C THR A 338 15.31 -23.76 6.62
N ASN A 339 14.09 -24.02 7.11
CA ASN A 339 12.90 -24.21 6.28
C ASN A 339 12.50 -22.85 5.67
N GLU A 340 13.47 -22.19 5.04
CA GLU A 340 13.39 -20.85 4.51
C GLU A 340 12.28 -20.86 3.47
N ARG A 341 11.37 -19.92 3.64
CA ARG A 341 10.30 -19.61 2.73
C ARG A 341 10.64 -18.23 2.22
N ARG A 342 10.53 -17.98 0.91
CA ARG A 342 10.96 -16.70 0.31
C ARG A 342 10.40 -15.49 1.07
N PHE A 343 9.18 -15.59 1.59
CA PHE A 343 8.51 -14.49 2.30
C PHE A 343 8.56 -14.61 3.84
N LEU A 344 9.09 -15.70 4.39
CA LEU A 344 9.17 -15.95 5.85
C LEU A 344 10.58 -16.39 6.25
N GLU A 345 11.53 -15.51 5.96
CA GLU A 345 12.97 -15.66 6.20
C GLU A 345 13.31 -15.68 7.69
N ASN A 346 12.50 -15.02 8.54
CA ASN A 346 12.78 -14.92 9.98
C ASN A 346 11.57 -15.25 10.88
N ALA A 347 11.85 -15.44 12.17
CA ALA A 347 10.83 -15.81 13.16
C ALA A 347 9.76 -14.72 13.36
N HIS A 348 10.13 -13.45 13.19
CA HIS A 348 9.20 -12.33 13.32
C HIS A 348 8.14 -12.35 12.21
N GLN A 349 8.54 -12.52 10.94
CA GLN A 349 7.62 -12.67 9.81
C GLN A 349 6.67 -13.85 10.00
N ARG A 350 7.18 -14.99 10.49
CA ARG A 350 6.35 -16.18 10.81
C ARG A 350 5.34 -15.91 11.92
N SER A 351 5.75 -15.21 12.97
CA SER A 351 4.84 -14.80 14.05
C SER A 351 3.77 -13.86 13.52
N THR A 352 4.17 -12.86 12.73
CA THR A 352 3.27 -11.85 12.15
C THR A 352 2.23 -12.51 11.25
N LEU A 353 2.64 -13.44 10.37
CA LEU A 353 1.70 -14.22 9.56
C LEU A 353 0.73 -15.02 10.42
N ARG A 354 1.23 -15.71 11.45
CA ARG A 354 0.40 -16.51 12.36
C ARG A 354 -0.64 -15.64 13.08
N ASP A 355 -0.23 -14.47 13.56
CA ASP A 355 -1.11 -13.55 14.27
C ASP A 355 -2.19 -12.98 13.35
N LEU A 356 -1.82 -12.64 12.10
CA LEU A 356 -2.77 -12.26 11.05
C LEU A 356 -3.79 -13.37 10.79
N LEU A 357 -3.33 -14.61 10.54
CA LEU A 357 -4.21 -15.74 10.27
C LEU A 357 -5.11 -16.09 11.46
N ASN A 358 -4.60 -15.99 12.69
CA ASN A 358 -5.39 -16.21 13.91
C ASN A 358 -6.57 -15.24 14.04
N LYS A 359 -6.42 -14.00 13.56
CA LYS A 359 -7.48 -12.97 13.56
C LYS A 359 -8.40 -13.08 12.36
N LEU A 360 -7.85 -13.46 11.21
CA LEU A 360 -8.63 -13.65 9.98
C LEU A 360 -9.58 -14.85 10.09
N LYS A 361 -9.18 -15.94 10.77
CA LYS A 361 -10.00 -17.16 10.87
C LYS A 361 -11.39 -16.93 11.51
N PRO A 362 -11.54 -16.30 12.68
CA PRO A 362 -12.86 -15.97 13.23
C PRO A 362 -13.69 -15.09 12.30
N GLU A 363 -13.06 -14.18 11.55
CA GLU A 363 -13.76 -13.31 10.60
C GLU A 363 -14.31 -14.11 9.41
N ILE A 364 -13.53 -15.04 8.84
CA ILE A 364 -14.01 -15.97 7.81
C ILE A 364 -15.19 -16.79 8.35
N GLN A 365 -15.08 -17.31 9.58
CA GLN A 365 -16.17 -18.07 10.21
C GLN A 365 -17.45 -17.23 10.38
N ARG A 366 -17.32 -15.95 10.76
CA ARG A 366 -18.44 -15.02 10.84
C ARG A 366 -19.07 -14.78 9.47
N LEU A 367 -18.25 -14.56 8.43
CA LEU A 367 -18.71 -14.31 7.07
C LEU A 367 -19.44 -15.51 6.46
N ARG A 368 -19.00 -16.74 6.73
CA ARG A 368 -19.69 -17.99 6.32
C ARG A 368 -21.16 -18.07 6.76
N VAL A 369 -21.54 -17.38 7.83
CA VAL A 369 -22.93 -17.37 8.33
C VAL A 369 -23.84 -16.50 7.45
N VAL A 370 -23.28 -15.46 6.80
CA VAL A 370 -24.05 -14.42 6.12
C VAL A 370 -23.80 -14.33 4.61
N LEU A 371 -22.69 -14.90 4.12
CA LEU A 371 -22.28 -14.89 2.72
C LEU A 371 -22.25 -16.31 2.14
N ARG A 372 -22.60 -16.42 0.85
CA ARG A 372 -22.36 -17.61 0.04
C ARG A 372 -20.91 -17.62 -0.46
N SER A 373 -20.43 -18.77 -0.90
CA SER A 373 -19.06 -18.94 -1.40
C SER A 373 -18.67 -17.97 -2.53
N HIS A 374 -19.61 -17.62 -3.41
CA HIS A 374 -19.39 -16.69 -4.53
C HIS A 374 -19.64 -15.21 -4.19
N ASP A 375 -20.14 -14.92 -2.99
CA ASP A 375 -20.36 -13.53 -2.57
C ASP A 375 -19.02 -12.88 -2.23
N ARG A 376 -18.92 -11.58 -2.51
CA ARG A 376 -17.71 -10.78 -2.27
C ARG A 376 -17.64 -10.38 -0.80
N VAL A 377 -16.44 -10.42 -0.23
CA VAL A 377 -16.23 -9.93 1.14
C VAL A 377 -16.32 -8.40 1.18
N PRO A 378 -16.84 -7.79 2.26
CA PRO A 378 -17.14 -6.36 2.32
C PRO A 378 -15.92 -5.48 2.68
N TRP A 379 -14.71 -6.00 2.50
CA TRP A 379 -13.44 -5.34 2.80
C TRP A 379 -12.35 -5.92 1.90
N VAL A 380 -11.19 -5.26 1.82
CA VAL A 380 -10.04 -5.73 1.05
C VAL A 380 -8.81 -5.78 1.95
N PHE A 381 -7.83 -6.63 1.62
CA PHE A 381 -6.56 -6.58 2.33
C PHE A 381 -5.80 -5.31 1.98
N ARG A 382 -5.22 -4.64 2.98
CA ARG A 382 -4.58 -3.34 2.80
C ARG A 382 -3.24 -3.17 3.49
N GLU A 383 -2.40 -2.34 2.90
CA GLU A 383 -1.22 -1.74 3.51
C GLU A 383 -1.34 -0.22 3.33
N ALA A 384 -1.00 0.56 4.34
CA ALA A 384 -0.89 2.02 4.24
C ALA A 384 0.53 2.42 4.62
N GLY A 385 1.09 3.42 3.96
CA GLY A 385 2.43 3.86 4.31
C GLY A 385 2.74 5.26 3.85
N TYR A 386 3.86 5.76 4.36
CA TYR A 386 4.42 7.05 4.00
C TYR A 386 5.55 6.89 2.97
N THR A 387 5.64 7.82 2.03
CA THR A 387 6.81 7.98 1.14
C THR A 387 6.94 9.44 0.70
N ASP A 388 8.12 9.84 0.25
CA ASP A 388 8.34 11.14 -0.39
C ASP A 388 8.41 11.04 -1.92
N ASP A 389 8.19 9.86 -2.49
CA ASP A 389 8.02 9.66 -3.93
C ASP A 389 6.97 8.56 -4.19
N GLY A 390 5.71 8.99 -4.32
CA GLY A 390 4.54 8.12 -4.48
C GLY A 390 4.66 7.15 -5.67
N PRO A 391 4.90 7.64 -6.91
CA PRO A 391 4.96 6.78 -8.09
C PRO A 391 6.08 5.75 -8.00
N THR A 392 7.27 6.18 -7.55
CA THR A 392 8.41 5.26 -7.37
C THR A 392 8.08 4.17 -6.36
N ARG A 393 7.44 4.52 -5.23
CA ARG A 393 7.05 3.54 -4.20
C ARG A 393 6.02 2.54 -4.73
N ILE A 394 5.02 3.01 -5.47
CA ILE A 394 3.99 2.13 -6.03
C ILE A 394 4.60 1.15 -7.03
N ILE A 395 5.47 1.62 -7.93
CA ILE A 395 6.21 0.75 -8.87
C ILE A 395 7.03 -0.28 -8.09
N GLN A 396 7.84 0.16 -7.11
CA GLN A 396 8.70 -0.72 -6.32
C GLN A 396 7.95 -1.84 -5.60
N GLN A 397 6.75 -1.55 -5.10
CA GLN A 397 5.89 -2.57 -4.46
C GLN A 397 5.34 -3.54 -5.50
N THR A 398 4.81 -3.05 -6.61
CA THR A 398 4.27 -3.90 -7.69
C THR A 398 5.32 -4.76 -8.37
N THR A 399 6.61 -4.39 -8.25
CA THR A 399 7.74 -5.19 -8.76
C THR A 399 8.50 -5.94 -7.66
N ASP A 400 7.92 -6.09 -6.46
CA ASP A 400 8.48 -6.90 -5.35
C ASP A 400 9.86 -6.45 -4.81
N THR A 401 10.32 -5.24 -5.12
CA THR A 401 11.70 -4.83 -4.77
C THR A 401 11.86 -4.34 -3.33
N LEU A 402 10.81 -3.76 -2.75
CA LEU A 402 10.81 -3.17 -1.40
C LEU A 402 9.49 -3.40 -0.67
N ALA A 403 8.75 -4.44 -1.07
CA ALA A 403 7.44 -4.74 -0.54
C ALA A 403 7.49 -5.35 0.85
N ASN A 404 6.42 -5.13 1.62
CA ASN A 404 6.21 -5.84 2.87
C ASN A 404 6.13 -7.35 2.57
N ALA A 405 6.97 -8.15 3.25
CA ALA A 405 7.08 -9.58 2.97
C ALA A 405 5.73 -10.32 3.04
N LEU A 406 4.83 -9.92 3.94
CA LEU A 406 3.50 -10.54 4.04
C LEU A 406 2.57 -10.11 2.91
N MET A 407 2.62 -8.84 2.49
CA MET A 407 1.82 -8.40 1.35
C MET A 407 2.29 -9.08 0.05
N SER A 408 3.61 -9.19 -0.16
CA SER A 408 4.18 -9.95 -1.28
C SER A 408 3.83 -11.43 -1.23
N LEU A 409 3.79 -12.04 -0.03
CA LEU A 409 3.30 -13.42 0.11
C LEU A 409 1.86 -13.54 -0.40
N PHE A 410 0.97 -12.64 0.01
CA PHE A 410 -0.42 -12.68 -0.43
C PHE A 410 -0.56 -12.39 -1.93
N ASP A 411 0.23 -11.48 -2.52
CA ASP A 411 0.26 -11.27 -3.97
C ASP A 411 0.71 -12.52 -4.72
N SER A 412 1.74 -13.19 -4.22
CA SER A 412 2.27 -14.45 -4.78
C SER A 412 1.26 -15.60 -4.64
N ILE A 413 0.50 -15.65 -3.54
CA ILE A 413 -0.63 -16.58 -3.40
C ILE A 413 -1.71 -16.26 -4.44
N GLY A 414 -2.02 -14.98 -4.68
CA GLY A 414 -2.95 -14.56 -5.73
C GLY A 414 -2.50 -15.01 -7.11
N ALA A 415 -1.22 -14.84 -7.44
CA ALA A 415 -0.60 -15.34 -8.66
C ALA A 415 -0.69 -16.88 -8.77
N TYR A 416 -0.36 -17.61 -7.70
CA TYR A 416 -0.45 -19.08 -7.64
C TYR A 416 -1.89 -19.61 -7.83
N LEU A 417 -2.89 -18.91 -7.27
CA LEU A 417 -4.31 -19.28 -7.36
C LEU A 417 -4.99 -18.86 -8.67
N GLY A 418 -4.22 -18.48 -9.69
CA GLY A 418 -4.73 -18.15 -11.03
C GLY A 418 -4.62 -16.67 -11.41
N GLY A 419 -3.94 -15.85 -10.61
CA GLY A 419 -3.60 -14.47 -10.95
C GLY A 419 -4.76 -13.48 -10.90
N GLN A 420 -5.92 -13.88 -10.37
CA GLN A 420 -7.09 -13.03 -10.35
C GLN A 420 -6.90 -11.80 -9.45
N TYR A 421 -6.25 -11.96 -8.29
CA TYR A 421 -6.10 -10.90 -7.28
C TYR A 421 -4.65 -10.45 -7.19
N ARG A 422 -4.42 -9.15 -7.36
CA ARG A 422 -3.09 -8.54 -7.35
C ARG A 422 -3.03 -7.32 -6.45
N ILE A 423 -1.82 -6.87 -6.13
CA ILE A 423 -1.58 -5.59 -5.46
C ILE A 423 -1.88 -4.43 -6.41
N HIS A 424 -2.76 -3.52 -5.98
CA HIS A 424 -3.02 -2.24 -6.63
C HIS A 424 -2.72 -1.10 -5.66
N GLY A 425 -1.87 -0.15 -6.08
CA GLY A 425 -1.44 0.99 -5.25
C GLY A 425 -1.98 2.33 -5.72
N GLN A 426 -2.34 3.19 -4.78
CA GLN A 426 -2.73 4.57 -5.03
C GLN A 426 -2.15 5.52 -3.99
N VAL A 427 -1.94 6.78 -4.38
CA VAL A 427 -1.67 7.86 -3.43
C VAL A 427 -3.00 8.45 -2.98
N VAL A 428 -3.32 8.26 -1.71
CA VAL A 428 -4.62 8.68 -1.15
C VAL A 428 -4.56 10.09 -0.57
N TYR A 429 -3.37 10.57 -0.22
CA TYR A 429 -3.19 11.90 0.36
C TYR A 429 -1.77 12.44 0.12
N VAL A 430 -1.66 13.73 -0.22
CA VAL A 430 -0.38 14.43 -0.38
C VAL A 430 -0.20 15.36 0.81
N CYS A 431 0.91 15.22 1.54
CA CYS A 431 1.13 15.95 2.77
C CYS A 431 1.44 17.43 2.48
N SER A 432 0.68 18.34 3.09
CA SER A 432 0.94 19.78 3.08
C SER A 432 1.77 20.28 4.25
N ARG A 433 1.98 19.45 5.28
CA ARG A 433 2.79 19.76 6.47
C ARG A 433 3.62 18.55 6.89
N LYS A 434 4.67 18.81 7.67
CA LYS A 434 5.55 17.75 8.21
C LYS A 434 4.81 16.79 9.16
N THR A 435 3.92 17.34 10.00
CA THR A 435 3.05 16.59 10.93
C THR A 435 2.10 15.62 10.21
N HIS A 436 1.68 15.98 9.00
CA HIS A 436 0.77 15.17 8.19
C HIS A 436 1.37 13.83 7.76
N ALA A 437 2.70 13.69 7.73
CA ALA A 437 3.32 12.43 7.33
C ALA A 437 3.08 11.33 8.37
N SER A 438 3.42 11.57 9.65
CA SER A 438 3.16 10.61 10.74
C SER A 438 1.67 10.43 10.98
N LEU A 439 0.94 11.54 11.06
CA LEU A 439 -0.47 11.51 11.44
C LEU A 439 -1.33 10.96 10.30
N GLY A 440 -1.05 11.35 9.05
CA GLY A 440 -1.76 10.83 7.88
C GLY A 440 -1.55 9.34 7.73
N GLU A 441 -0.32 8.83 7.89
CA GLU A 441 -0.06 7.39 7.87
C GLU A 441 -0.88 6.67 8.96
N MET A 442 -0.93 7.22 10.17
CA MET A 442 -1.68 6.65 11.29
C MET A 442 -3.19 6.66 11.06
N VAL A 443 -3.74 7.80 10.63
CA VAL A 443 -5.17 7.96 10.33
C VAL A 443 -5.58 7.02 9.21
N MET A 444 -4.85 6.98 8.09
CA MET A 444 -5.17 6.05 6.99
C MET A 444 -4.99 4.59 7.41
N SER A 445 -4.02 4.30 8.28
CA SER A 445 -3.81 2.94 8.77
C SER A 445 -5.00 2.44 9.60
N LEU A 446 -5.55 3.29 10.46
CA LEU A 446 -6.72 2.99 11.27
C LEU A 446 -7.98 2.91 10.41
N LEU A 447 -8.27 3.95 9.62
CA LEU A 447 -9.44 4.01 8.74
C LEU A 447 -9.48 2.81 7.78
N GLY A 448 -8.34 2.45 7.20
CA GLY A 448 -8.22 1.32 6.28
C GLY A 448 -8.10 -0.05 6.95
N GLN A 449 -8.08 -0.13 8.29
CA GLN A 449 -7.81 -1.35 9.06
C GLN A 449 -6.52 -2.07 8.60
N THR A 450 -5.49 -1.30 8.26
CA THR A 450 -4.28 -1.84 7.61
C THR A 450 -3.31 -2.53 8.56
N TYR A 451 -3.50 -2.42 9.88
CA TYR A 451 -2.66 -3.14 10.84
C TYR A 451 -2.91 -4.64 10.78
N ASP A 452 -1.84 -5.43 10.87
CA ASP A 452 -1.90 -6.90 11.08
C ASP A 452 -2.73 -7.27 12.33
N GLY A 453 -2.74 -6.35 13.30
CA GLY A 453 -3.68 -6.10 14.39
C GLY A 453 -5.12 -6.56 14.13
N THR A 454 -5.62 -6.34 12.91
CA THR A 454 -7.03 -6.48 12.55
C THR A 454 -7.34 -7.78 11.80
N GLY A 455 -6.32 -8.52 11.35
CA GLY A 455 -6.48 -9.63 10.41
C GLY A 455 -6.82 -9.23 8.97
N LYS A 456 -6.92 -7.93 8.66
CA LYS A 456 -7.28 -7.38 7.35
C LYS A 456 -6.17 -6.55 6.69
N GLY A 457 -5.01 -6.41 7.31
CA GLY A 457 -3.92 -5.63 6.74
C GLY A 457 -2.52 -6.13 7.09
N PHE A 458 -1.52 -5.45 6.53
CA PHE A 458 -0.12 -5.87 6.55
C PHE A 458 0.82 -4.92 7.29
N ASN A 459 0.33 -3.81 7.85
CA ASN A 459 1.14 -2.88 8.64
C ASN A 459 1.51 -3.55 9.97
N ASN A 460 2.77 -3.99 10.09
CA ASN A 460 3.37 -4.53 11.31
C ASN A 460 4.27 -3.51 12.03
N HIS A 461 4.50 -2.36 11.40
CA HIS A 461 5.28 -1.26 11.96
C HIS A 461 4.36 -0.14 12.41
N ALA A 462 4.77 0.51 13.49
CA ALA A 462 4.03 1.65 14.00
C ALA A 462 4.17 2.83 13.02
N ALA A 463 3.05 3.49 12.72
CA ALA A 463 3.02 4.66 11.86
C ALA A 463 3.99 5.74 12.38
N GLY A 464 4.69 6.41 11.47
CA GLY A 464 5.70 7.42 11.77
C GLY A 464 7.09 6.88 12.12
N SER A 465 7.27 5.56 12.25
CA SER A 465 8.59 4.98 12.59
C SER A 465 9.62 5.10 11.47
N GLN A 466 9.19 5.26 10.22
CA GLN A 466 10.05 5.26 9.03
C GLN A 466 10.15 6.63 8.33
N LEU A 467 10.00 7.73 9.06
CA LEU A 467 10.01 9.10 8.49
C LEU A 467 11.41 9.67 8.18
N LYS A 468 12.39 8.82 7.84
CA LYS A 468 13.78 9.28 7.62
C LYS A 468 13.88 10.29 6.48
N SER A 469 13.07 10.13 5.42
CA SER A 469 13.09 11.04 4.27
C SER A 469 12.50 12.42 4.56
N LEU A 470 11.74 12.62 5.65
CA LEU A 470 11.25 13.96 6.03
C LEU A 470 12.37 14.95 6.33
N LYS A 471 13.57 14.47 6.68
CA LYS A 471 14.76 15.32 6.90
C LYS A 471 15.19 16.06 5.63
N ASN A 472 14.73 15.62 4.46
CA ASN A 472 15.01 16.30 3.19
C ASN A 472 14.11 17.54 2.99
N TYR A 473 13.12 17.77 3.86
CA TYR A 473 12.06 18.76 3.70
C TYR A 473 11.95 19.70 4.91
N ASP A 474 13.06 20.31 5.33
CA ASP A 474 13.08 21.21 6.51
C ASP A 474 12.84 22.70 6.16
N GLY A 475 12.62 23.04 4.90
CA GLY A 475 12.37 24.42 4.47
C GLY A 475 10.91 24.85 4.68
N GLN A 476 10.68 25.93 5.42
CA GLN A 476 9.33 26.50 5.64
C GLN A 476 8.64 26.83 4.31
N THR A 477 9.35 27.44 3.36
CA THR A 477 8.84 27.78 2.03
C THR A 477 8.27 26.58 1.28
N PHE A 478 8.90 25.40 1.40
CA PHE A 478 8.38 24.17 0.78
C PHE A 478 7.00 23.82 1.31
N TRP A 479 6.79 23.88 2.63
CA TRP A 479 5.51 23.56 3.25
C TRP A 479 4.45 24.64 3.04
N ASP A 480 4.84 25.91 2.99
CA ASP A 480 3.94 27.03 2.69
C ASP A 480 3.35 26.89 1.28
N GLU A 481 4.19 26.60 0.28
CA GLU A 481 3.75 26.36 -1.10
C GLU A 481 2.78 25.19 -1.20
N ARG A 482 3.01 24.12 -0.44
CA ARG A 482 2.16 22.93 -0.44
C ARG A 482 0.85 23.15 0.31
N THR A 483 0.88 23.90 1.40
CA THR A 483 -0.34 24.32 2.11
C THR A 483 -1.20 25.16 1.19
N LEU A 484 -0.62 26.14 0.48
CA LEU A 484 -1.36 26.94 -0.48
C LEU A 484 -1.93 26.09 -1.63
N ALA A 485 -1.14 25.16 -2.17
CA ALA A 485 -1.59 24.26 -3.23
C ALA A 485 -2.75 23.36 -2.77
N LEU A 486 -2.72 22.86 -1.54
CA LEU A 486 -3.81 22.09 -0.95
C LEU A 486 -5.08 22.92 -0.87
N LEU A 487 -5.00 24.14 -0.35
CA LEU A 487 -6.16 25.04 -0.24
C LEU A 487 -6.78 25.40 -1.60
N GLN A 488 -5.97 25.46 -2.65
CA GLN A 488 -6.42 25.82 -4.00
C GLN A 488 -7.00 24.64 -4.80
N ARG A 489 -6.55 23.41 -4.52
CA ARG A 489 -6.82 22.25 -5.39
C ARG A 489 -7.72 21.20 -4.75
N SER A 490 -7.79 21.16 -3.43
CA SER A 490 -8.66 20.24 -2.71
C SER A 490 -10.04 20.84 -2.43
N ASP A 491 -10.96 19.99 -2.00
CA ASP A 491 -12.28 20.39 -1.52
C ASP A 491 -12.25 20.93 -0.08
N PHE A 492 -11.07 21.24 0.47
CA PHE A 492 -10.89 21.62 1.87
C PHE A 492 -11.88 22.71 2.32
N GLY A 493 -12.01 23.81 1.56
CA GLY A 493 -12.90 24.91 1.93
C GLY A 493 -14.37 24.50 1.97
N SER A 494 -14.85 23.74 0.97
CA SER A 494 -16.23 23.24 0.94
C SER A 494 -16.49 22.18 2.03
N ASN A 495 -15.50 21.32 2.29
CA ASN A 495 -15.59 20.27 3.31
C ASN A 495 -15.63 20.87 4.72
N MET A 496 -14.81 21.89 4.99
CA MET A 496 -14.85 22.63 6.25
C MET A 496 -16.18 23.37 6.44
N ALA A 497 -16.69 24.03 5.41
CA ALA A 497 -17.99 24.70 5.48
C ALA A 497 -19.15 23.71 5.74
N ALA A 498 -19.11 22.53 5.11
CA ALA A 498 -20.09 21.48 5.35
C ALA A 498 -20.00 20.93 6.78
N GLU A 499 -18.79 20.77 7.32
CA GLU A 499 -18.59 20.34 8.70
C GLU A 499 -19.06 21.37 9.72
N ASP A 500 -18.78 22.65 9.50
CA ASP A 500 -19.28 23.74 10.34
C ASP A 500 -20.81 23.71 10.41
N GLN A 501 -21.49 23.48 9.27
CA GLN A 501 -22.93 23.32 9.23
C GLN A 501 -23.42 22.11 10.05
N ARG A 502 -22.72 20.97 9.97
CA ARG A 502 -23.04 19.77 10.78
C ARG A 502 -22.86 20.03 12.27
N LEU A 503 -21.78 20.69 12.66
CA LEU A 503 -21.49 21.06 14.05
C LEU A 503 -22.55 22.02 14.60
N GLN A 504 -22.92 23.05 13.83
CA GLN A 504 -24.01 23.96 14.22
C GLN A 504 -25.34 23.22 14.36
N ALA A 505 -25.67 22.31 13.44
CA ALA A 505 -26.88 21.50 13.54
C ALA A 505 -26.87 20.54 14.76
N ARG A 506 -25.70 20.00 15.12
CA ARG A 506 -25.52 19.19 16.33
C ARG A 506 -25.72 20.03 17.59
N LEU A 507 -25.04 21.18 17.70
CA LEU A 507 -25.17 22.10 18.83
C LEU A 507 -26.62 22.58 19.02
N ASN A 508 -27.31 22.92 17.93
CA ASN A 508 -28.72 23.32 18.00
C ASN A 508 -29.62 22.21 18.53
N ARG A 509 -29.37 20.95 18.12
CA ARG A 509 -30.10 19.77 18.66
C ARG A 509 -29.80 19.57 20.14
N GLU A 510 -28.53 19.57 20.54
CA GLU A 510 -28.12 19.40 21.95
C GLU A 510 -28.71 20.51 22.84
N ASN A 511 -28.69 21.76 22.38
CA ASN A 511 -29.32 22.88 23.08
C ASN A 511 -30.84 22.71 23.19
N SER A 512 -31.52 22.24 22.13
CA SER A 512 -32.97 22.00 22.18
C SER A 512 -33.35 20.92 23.20
N VAL A 513 -32.57 19.84 23.28
CA VAL A 513 -32.77 18.77 24.27
C VAL A 513 -32.50 19.30 25.68
N ALA A 514 -31.40 20.03 25.89
CA ALA A 514 -31.07 20.60 27.19
C ALA A 514 -32.13 21.61 27.68
N LEU A 515 -32.71 22.39 26.77
CA LEU A 515 -33.83 23.30 27.08
C LEU A 515 -35.08 22.51 27.47
N ALA A 516 -35.47 21.49 26.70
CA ALA A 516 -36.62 20.64 27.02
C ALA A 516 -36.45 19.91 28.36
N GLU A 517 -35.24 19.41 28.67
CA GLU A 517 -34.94 18.81 29.96
C GLU A 517 -35.03 19.82 31.12
N ARG A 518 -34.61 21.07 30.88
CA ARG A 518 -34.70 22.15 31.87
C ARG A 518 -36.16 22.53 32.12
N GLU A 519 -36.99 22.62 31.08
CA GLU A 519 -38.43 22.88 31.20
C GLU A 519 -39.12 21.77 31.99
N LEU A 520 -38.84 20.49 31.68
CA LEU A 520 -39.37 19.36 32.43
C LEU A 520 -38.95 19.38 33.91
N LYS A 521 -37.71 19.81 34.21
CA LYS A 521 -37.25 19.98 35.60
C LYS A 521 -37.99 21.12 36.30
N ILE A 522 -38.25 22.24 35.63
CA ILE A 522 -39.03 23.36 36.17
C ILE A 522 -40.46 22.92 36.45
N GLU A 523 -41.12 22.21 35.53
CA GLU A 523 -42.47 21.68 35.72
C GLU A 523 -42.54 20.71 36.91
N LYS A 524 -41.56 19.81 37.05
CA LYS A 524 -41.46 18.90 38.20
C LYS A 524 -41.28 19.66 39.52
N ILE A 525 -40.45 20.71 39.54
CA ILE A 525 -40.26 21.54 40.74
C ILE A 525 -41.57 22.26 41.08
N ALA A 526 -42.25 22.87 40.10
CA ALA A 526 -43.52 23.54 40.30
C ALA A 526 -44.61 22.59 40.81
N ALA A 527 -44.70 21.36 40.26
CA ALA A 527 -45.64 20.35 40.73
C ALA A 527 -45.33 19.88 42.16
N LEU A 528 -44.04 19.79 42.54
CA LEU A 528 -43.64 19.47 43.91
C LEU A 528 -43.99 20.59 44.89
N GLN A 529 -43.77 21.85 44.51
CA GLN A 529 -44.15 23.02 45.31
C GLN A 529 -45.66 23.09 45.51
N LEU A 530 -46.47 22.94 44.45
CA LEU A 530 -47.92 22.90 44.57
C LEU A 530 -48.41 21.78 45.50
N ASN A 531 -47.79 20.60 45.45
CA ASN A 531 -48.13 19.51 46.37
C ASN A 531 -47.71 19.80 47.82
N GLN A 532 -46.63 20.56 48.04
CA GLN A 532 -46.25 21.02 49.37
C GLN A 532 -47.27 22.04 49.90
N ASP A 533 -47.61 23.05 49.10
CA ASP A 533 -48.60 24.08 49.46
C ASP A 533 -49.96 23.44 49.80
N LEU A 534 -50.43 22.47 49.01
CA LEU A 534 -51.67 21.75 49.28
C LEU A 534 -51.63 20.92 50.57
N ARG A 535 -50.47 20.36 50.92
CA ARG A 535 -50.29 19.63 52.18
C ARG A 535 -50.29 20.57 53.38
N GLU A 536 -49.68 21.74 53.23
CA GLU A 536 -49.68 22.78 54.27
C GLU A 536 -51.10 23.29 54.51
N GLN A 537 -51.84 23.64 53.45
CA GLN A 537 -53.25 24.05 53.54
C GLN A 537 -54.13 22.98 54.22
N LEU A 538 -54.00 21.72 53.80
CA LEU A 538 -54.76 20.62 54.41
C LEU A 538 -54.40 20.44 55.89
N SER A 539 -53.12 20.63 56.26
CA SER A 539 -52.68 20.57 57.66
C SER A 539 -53.28 21.70 58.50
N GLU A 540 -53.40 22.90 57.95
CA GLU A 540 -54.05 24.04 58.62
C GLU A 540 -55.55 23.80 58.82
N GLU A 541 -56.25 23.32 57.78
CA GLU A 541 -57.68 23.00 57.86
C GLU A 541 -57.97 21.90 58.90
N LEU A 542 -57.13 20.86 58.98
CA LEU A 542 -57.26 19.81 59.98
C LEU A 542 -57.06 20.36 61.40
N ALA A 543 -56.06 21.21 61.60
CA ALA A 543 -55.81 21.85 62.88
C ALA A 543 -57.00 22.72 63.34
N ASP A 544 -57.63 23.47 62.42
CA ASP A 544 -58.82 24.28 62.71
C ASP A 544 -60.04 23.42 63.09
N LEU A 545 -60.13 22.20 62.57
CA LEU A 545 -61.18 21.22 62.92
C LEU A 545 -60.91 20.49 64.24
N GLY A 546 -59.74 20.67 64.86
CA GLY A 546 -59.33 19.96 66.08
C GLY A 546 -59.07 18.46 65.88
N LEU A 547 -58.74 18.05 64.66
CA LEU A 547 -58.26 16.72 64.28
C LEU A 547 -56.73 16.73 64.23
#